data_AF-A0A814X3P8-F1
#
_entry.id   AF-A0A814X3P8-F1
#
_cell.length_a   1.000
_cell.length_b   1.000
_cell.length_c   1.000
_cell.angle_alpha   90.00
_cell.angle_beta   90.00
_cell.angle_gamma   90.00
#
_symmetry.space_group_name_H-M   'P 1'
#
loop_
_entity.id
_entity.type
_entity.pdbx_description
1 polymer ?
#
loop_
_entity_poly.entity_id
_entity_poly.type
_entity_poly.pdbx_seq_one_letter_code
_entity_poly.pdbx_strand_id
1 'polypeptide(L)'
;MISQLLNSGLTNITELIELVVPMVWTYVDDVKPWFDDSVWMRFAMFPEVWIASSFKGSSGETATMNYIGHHQRNQQTWLETMYIAAQRYKVNFTGIAITGWSRYDHMLPLCEFLPSAIPSLVYTLQTVVHGHITQQLNESISQTVLGCTQMPLWERSPFPTFVSCSFPGHEMYEMMYKYDTVMRDYDETMSFVRLYVTDIHLRQNYIHYKRAEECLERLIPLEASMIHFLDAFQNACSLFFTADIGPEWLQTYFMRPLREVQQRLNFVERSLKSQSSWSQRPLSKNTSRITVKKRNMTMNSILRNVQR
;
A
#
# COMPACT_ATOMS: atom_id res chain seq x y z
N MET A 1 2.71 -8.69 -23.89
CA MET A 1 2.14 -9.99 -24.29
C MET A 1 1.76 -10.03 -25.78
N ILE A 2 0.84 -9.20 -26.29
CA ILE A 2 0.49 -9.19 -27.73
C ILE A 2 1.69 -8.80 -28.62
N SER A 3 2.50 -7.82 -28.23
CA SER A 3 3.74 -7.48 -28.95
C SER A 3 4.77 -8.62 -28.98
N GLN A 4 4.81 -9.46 -27.94
CA GLN A 4 5.69 -10.63 -27.89
C GLN A 4 5.17 -11.77 -28.77
N LEU A 5 3.86 -11.95 -28.87
CA LEU A 5 3.23 -12.91 -29.78
C LEU A 5 3.45 -12.51 -31.25
N LEU A 6 3.27 -11.23 -31.59
CA LEU A 6 3.52 -10.71 -32.93
C LEU A 6 5.00 -10.84 -33.37
N ASN A 7 5.94 -10.70 -32.43
CA ASN A 7 7.37 -10.84 -32.69
C ASN A 7 7.85 -12.30 -32.77
N SER A 8 7.02 -13.27 -32.38
CA SER A 8 7.41 -14.69 -32.33
C SER A 8 7.29 -15.42 -33.67
N GLY A 9 6.71 -14.78 -34.69
CA GLY A 9 6.53 -15.36 -36.04
C GLY A 9 5.61 -16.59 -36.10
N LEU A 10 4.94 -16.93 -34.99
CA LEU A 10 4.21 -18.20 -34.82
C LEU A 10 2.73 -18.17 -35.25
N THR A 11 2.17 -17.01 -35.60
CA THR A 11 0.77 -16.87 -36.06
C THR A 11 0.58 -15.63 -36.92
N ASN A 12 -0.17 -15.74 -38.03
CA ASN A 12 -0.66 -14.57 -38.76
C ASN A 12 -1.64 -13.80 -37.87
N ILE A 13 -1.63 -12.46 -37.90
CA ILE A 13 -2.46 -11.63 -37.02
C ILE A 13 -3.95 -11.92 -37.16
N THR A 14 -4.38 -12.33 -38.36
CA THR A 14 -5.76 -12.77 -38.65
C THR A 14 -6.13 -14.06 -37.93
N GLU A 15 -5.22 -15.02 -37.81
CA GLU A 15 -5.47 -16.26 -37.06
C GLU A 15 -5.52 -15.97 -35.55
N LEU A 16 -4.67 -15.07 -35.06
CA LEU A 16 -4.67 -14.71 -33.64
C LEU A 16 -6.01 -14.09 -33.21
N ILE A 17 -6.59 -13.23 -34.06
CA ILE A 17 -7.87 -12.56 -33.81
C ILE A 17 -9.01 -13.56 -33.55
N GLU A 18 -8.99 -14.71 -34.22
CA GLU A 18 -10.03 -15.74 -34.07
C GLU A 18 -9.79 -16.65 -32.86
N LEU A 19 -8.57 -16.67 -32.30
CA LEU A 19 -8.17 -17.59 -31.23
C LEU A 19 -8.15 -16.97 -29.83
N VAL A 20 -8.17 -15.64 -29.72
CA VAL A 20 -8.04 -14.95 -28.42
C VAL A 20 -9.11 -13.89 -28.21
N VAL A 21 -9.53 -13.75 -26.96
CA VAL A 21 -10.37 -12.64 -26.51
C VAL A 21 -9.49 -11.69 -25.70
N PRO A 22 -9.18 -10.48 -26.20
CA PRO A 22 -8.33 -9.53 -25.49
C PRO A 22 -9.03 -9.00 -24.24
N MET A 23 -8.25 -8.82 -23.17
CA MET A 23 -8.64 -8.10 -21.97
C MET A 23 -7.88 -6.78 -21.91
N VAL A 24 -8.62 -5.66 -22.02
CA VAL A 24 -8.06 -4.31 -21.94
C VAL A 24 -8.15 -3.83 -20.49
N TRP A 25 -7.05 -3.39 -19.91
CA TRP A 25 -7.02 -3.02 -18.50
C TRP A 25 -6.20 -1.77 -18.26
N THR A 26 -6.66 -1.00 -17.29
CA THR A 26 -5.94 0.07 -16.60
C THR A 26 -6.72 0.37 -15.33
N TYR A 27 -5.99 0.73 -14.28
CA TYR A 27 -6.55 0.90 -12.94
C TYR A 27 -6.49 2.35 -12.46
N VAL A 28 -6.28 3.30 -13.37
CA VAL A 28 -6.31 4.74 -13.08
C VAL A 28 -7.75 5.26 -12.93
N ASP A 29 -7.90 6.39 -12.24
CA ASP A 29 -9.19 7.05 -12.05
C ASP A 29 -9.90 7.42 -13.36
N ASP A 30 -9.16 8.01 -14.30
CA ASP A 30 -9.67 8.38 -15.62
C ASP A 30 -8.99 7.58 -16.71
N VAL A 31 -9.72 6.61 -17.26
CA VAL A 31 -9.22 5.71 -18.30
C VAL A 31 -9.18 6.37 -19.68
N LYS A 32 -9.97 7.42 -19.92
CA LYS A 32 -10.17 8.03 -21.25
C LYS A 32 -8.86 8.44 -21.94
N PRO A 33 -7.90 9.12 -21.27
CA PRO A 33 -6.66 9.55 -21.92
C PRO A 33 -5.72 8.41 -22.34
N TRP A 34 -5.96 7.19 -21.86
CA TRP A 34 -5.09 6.04 -22.11
C TRP A 34 -5.44 5.25 -23.37
N PHE A 35 -6.61 5.53 -23.96
CA PHE A 35 -7.13 4.79 -25.11
C PHE A 35 -7.59 5.75 -26.21
N ASP A 36 -6.67 6.04 -27.14
CA ASP A 36 -6.97 6.81 -28.34
C ASP A 36 -7.76 6.01 -29.39
N ASP A 37 -8.19 6.70 -30.46
CA ASP A 37 -8.90 6.12 -31.60
C ASP A 37 -8.17 4.90 -32.18
N SER A 38 -6.83 4.94 -32.27
CA SER A 38 -6.04 3.86 -32.85
C SER A 38 -6.10 2.59 -32.00
N VAL A 39 -6.17 2.74 -30.67
CA VAL A 39 -6.30 1.61 -29.75
C VAL A 39 -7.65 0.93 -29.93
N TRP A 40 -8.74 1.69 -29.96
CA TRP A 40 -10.07 1.11 -30.14
C TRP A 40 -10.29 0.49 -31.52
N MET A 41 -9.74 1.09 -32.58
CA MET A 41 -9.76 0.50 -33.91
C MET A 41 -9.05 -0.86 -33.96
N ARG A 42 -7.96 -1.05 -33.20
CA ARG A 42 -7.29 -2.36 -33.09
C ARG A 42 -8.14 -3.38 -32.35
N PHE A 43 -8.77 -2.99 -31.23
CA PHE A 43 -9.62 -3.90 -30.46
C PHE A 43 -10.94 -4.23 -31.18
N ALA A 44 -11.46 -3.34 -32.01
CA ALA A 44 -12.64 -3.58 -32.85
C ALA A 44 -12.43 -4.69 -33.90
N MET A 45 -11.19 -5.11 -34.16
CA MET A 45 -10.90 -6.24 -35.03
C MET A 45 -11.22 -7.59 -34.37
N PHE A 46 -11.27 -7.65 -33.04
CA PHE A 46 -11.57 -8.88 -32.30
C PHE A 46 -13.09 -9.08 -32.21
N PRO A 47 -13.59 -10.33 -32.33
CA PRO A 47 -15.02 -10.63 -32.21
C PRO A 47 -15.60 -10.23 -30.86
N GLU A 48 -14.79 -10.30 -29.82
CA GLU A 48 -15.15 -10.05 -28.42
C GLU A 48 -14.00 -9.36 -27.70
N VAL A 49 -14.32 -8.51 -26.73
CA VAL A 49 -13.35 -7.81 -25.88
C VAL A 49 -13.84 -7.80 -24.43
N TRP A 50 -12.95 -8.11 -23.49
CA TRP A 50 -13.18 -7.85 -22.07
C TRP A 50 -12.45 -6.58 -21.65
N ILE A 51 -12.97 -5.92 -20.63
CA ILE A 51 -12.18 -4.94 -19.90
C ILE A 51 -11.91 -5.43 -18.48
N ALA A 52 -10.88 -4.88 -17.84
CA ALA A 52 -10.57 -5.13 -16.44
C ALA A 52 -10.42 -3.81 -15.66
N SER A 53 -11.18 -3.71 -14.58
CA SER A 53 -11.12 -2.64 -13.59
C SER A 53 -10.56 -3.20 -12.27
N SER A 54 -10.53 -2.39 -11.21
CA SER A 54 -10.03 -2.84 -9.91
C SER A 54 -10.89 -2.37 -8.73
N PHE A 55 -10.90 -3.16 -7.65
CA PHE A 55 -11.44 -2.78 -6.35
C PHE A 55 -10.37 -2.73 -5.24
N LYS A 56 -9.17 -3.27 -5.50
CA LYS A 56 -7.99 -3.16 -4.63
C LYS A 56 -6.71 -3.41 -5.44
N GLY A 57 -5.55 -3.12 -4.87
CA GLY A 57 -4.26 -3.40 -5.51
C GLY A 57 -3.94 -2.46 -6.66
N SER A 58 -4.50 -1.25 -6.61
CA SER A 58 -4.20 -0.17 -7.55
C SER A 58 -4.09 1.22 -6.90
N SER A 59 -4.12 1.32 -5.56
CA SER A 59 -4.01 2.59 -4.81
C SER A 59 -2.57 3.08 -4.58
N GLY A 60 -1.59 2.19 -4.70
CA GLY A 60 -0.16 2.42 -4.58
C GLY A 60 0.58 1.11 -4.24
N GLU A 61 1.84 0.97 -4.67
CA GLU A 61 2.64 -0.27 -4.47
C GLU A 61 2.80 -0.66 -3.00
N THR A 62 2.74 0.31 -2.10
CA THR A 62 2.85 0.15 -0.64
C THR A 62 1.58 0.57 0.11
N ALA A 63 0.46 0.71 -0.61
CA ALA A 63 -0.81 1.05 0.02
C ALA A 63 -1.29 -0.10 0.92
N THR A 64 -1.50 0.20 2.19
CA THR A 64 -2.04 -0.75 3.18
C THR A 64 -3.54 -0.57 3.40
N MET A 65 -4.06 0.62 3.09
CA MET A 65 -5.47 0.99 3.20
C MET A 65 -6.06 1.18 1.80
N ASN A 66 -7.34 0.82 1.65
CA ASN A 66 -8.05 0.93 0.39
C ASN A 66 -8.88 2.23 0.34
N TYR A 67 -8.84 2.94 -0.79
CA TYR A 67 -9.56 4.21 -0.98
C TYR A 67 -10.66 4.01 -2.03
N ILE A 68 -11.92 4.05 -1.58
CA ILE A 68 -13.07 3.71 -2.43
C ILE A 68 -13.18 4.63 -3.64
N GLY A 69 -12.89 5.92 -3.47
CA GLY A 69 -13.05 6.94 -4.52
C GLY A 69 -12.24 6.62 -5.78
N HIS A 70 -10.99 6.18 -5.62
CA HIS A 70 -10.11 5.75 -6.72
C HIS A 70 -10.76 4.65 -7.56
N HIS A 71 -11.14 3.57 -6.89
CA HIS A 71 -11.72 2.40 -7.56
C HIS A 71 -13.10 2.69 -8.15
N GLN A 72 -13.90 3.52 -7.48
CA GLN A 72 -15.21 3.93 -7.94
C GLN A 72 -15.12 4.77 -9.22
N ARG A 73 -14.21 5.75 -9.28
CA ARG A 73 -13.94 6.53 -10.50
C ARG A 73 -13.44 5.65 -11.63
N ASN A 74 -12.55 4.70 -11.34
CA ASN A 74 -12.10 3.70 -12.31
C ASN A 74 -13.28 2.92 -12.93
N GLN A 75 -14.28 2.50 -12.14
CA GLN A 75 -15.47 1.85 -12.70
C GLN A 75 -16.27 2.79 -13.60
N GLN A 76 -16.55 4.01 -13.14
CA GLN A 76 -17.37 4.97 -13.90
C GLN A 76 -16.75 5.31 -15.24
N THR A 77 -15.46 5.63 -15.25
CA THR A 77 -14.78 6.00 -16.49
C THR A 77 -14.62 4.81 -17.42
N TRP A 78 -14.48 3.58 -16.90
CA TRP A 78 -14.58 2.37 -17.72
C TRP A 78 -15.94 2.23 -18.41
N LEU A 79 -17.06 2.39 -17.68
CA LEU A 79 -18.40 2.30 -18.26
C LEU A 79 -18.63 3.35 -19.35
N GLU A 80 -18.21 4.60 -19.11
CA GLU A 80 -18.25 5.67 -20.11
C GLU A 80 -17.43 5.31 -21.37
N THR A 81 -16.20 4.84 -21.17
CA THR A 81 -15.29 4.48 -22.25
C THR A 81 -15.80 3.29 -23.06
N MET A 82 -16.36 2.26 -22.41
CA MET A 82 -16.99 1.14 -23.08
C MET A 82 -18.17 1.60 -23.94
N TYR A 83 -19.03 2.48 -23.42
CA TYR A 83 -20.15 3.03 -24.16
C TYR A 83 -19.70 3.79 -25.41
N ILE A 84 -18.72 4.71 -25.26
CA ILE A 84 -18.16 5.47 -26.38
C ILE A 84 -17.54 4.54 -27.42
N ALA A 85 -16.73 3.56 -26.96
CA ALA A 85 -16.01 2.67 -27.86
C ALA A 85 -16.94 1.73 -28.65
N ALA A 86 -17.99 1.22 -28.01
CA ALA A 86 -19.02 0.41 -28.66
C ALA A 86 -19.79 1.22 -29.71
N GLN A 87 -20.15 2.48 -29.41
CA GLN A 87 -20.90 3.32 -30.35
C GLN A 87 -20.05 3.78 -31.53
N ARG A 88 -18.84 4.28 -31.27
CA ARG A 88 -17.96 4.92 -32.26
C ARG A 88 -17.16 3.93 -33.11
N TYR A 89 -16.57 2.90 -32.50
CA TYR A 89 -15.68 1.97 -33.20
C TYR A 89 -16.27 0.55 -33.34
N LYS A 90 -17.50 0.31 -32.87
CA LYS A 90 -18.18 -0.99 -32.94
C LYS A 90 -17.46 -2.12 -32.21
N VAL A 91 -16.75 -1.78 -31.13
CA VAL A 91 -16.15 -2.77 -30.23
C VAL A 91 -17.27 -3.58 -29.56
N ASN A 92 -17.19 -4.90 -29.65
CA ASN A 92 -18.13 -5.81 -29.00
C ASN A 92 -17.60 -6.22 -27.63
N PHE A 93 -18.12 -5.59 -26.56
CA PHE A 93 -17.71 -5.90 -25.19
C PHE A 93 -18.51 -7.05 -24.60
N THR A 94 -17.82 -8.07 -24.08
CA THR A 94 -18.44 -9.20 -23.38
C THR A 94 -18.75 -8.86 -21.92
N GLY A 95 -17.90 -8.08 -21.27
CA GLY A 95 -18.09 -7.69 -19.87
C GLY A 95 -16.90 -6.99 -19.22
N ILE A 96 -17.03 -6.80 -17.90
CA ILE A 96 -16.05 -6.18 -17.01
C ILE A 96 -15.60 -7.18 -15.95
N ALA A 97 -14.28 -7.39 -15.85
CA ALA A 97 -13.67 -8.12 -14.74
C ALA A 97 -13.21 -7.13 -13.68
N ILE A 98 -13.71 -7.23 -12.44
CA ILE A 98 -13.28 -6.38 -11.33
C ILE A 98 -12.17 -7.11 -10.57
N THR A 99 -10.95 -6.61 -10.69
CA THR A 99 -9.73 -7.29 -10.20
C THR A 99 -9.31 -6.79 -8.81
N GLY A 100 -8.56 -7.63 -8.09
CA GLY A 100 -8.06 -7.30 -6.76
C GLY A 100 -6.67 -7.88 -6.50
N TRP A 101 -5.64 -7.18 -6.98
CA TRP A 101 -4.25 -7.64 -6.88
C TRP A 101 -3.77 -7.68 -5.43
N SER A 102 -2.95 -8.68 -5.10
CA SER A 102 -2.27 -8.76 -3.78
C SER A 102 -0.88 -8.12 -3.80
N ARG A 103 -0.29 -7.95 -4.99
CA ARG A 103 1.01 -7.31 -5.23
C ARG A 103 0.99 -6.63 -6.60
N TYR A 104 1.83 -5.60 -6.75
CA TYR A 104 2.04 -4.92 -8.03
C TYR A 104 3.05 -5.63 -8.93
N ASP A 105 3.94 -6.40 -8.32
CA ASP A 105 4.92 -7.26 -8.97
C ASP A 105 5.16 -8.46 -8.06
N HIS A 106 5.62 -9.58 -8.61
CA HIS A 106 5.88 -10.81 -7.84
C HIS A 106 6.86 -10.61 -6.69
N MET A 107 7.77 -9.64 -6.79
CA MET A 107 8.80 -9.35 -5.79
C MET A 107 8.50 -8.11 -4.94
N LEU A 108 7.36 -7.46 -5.15
CA LEU A 108 6.94 -6.32 -4.35
C LEU A 108 6.18 -6.76 -3.08
N PRO A 109 6.16 -5.91 -2.04
CA PRO A 109 5.34 -6.12 -0.85
C PRO A 109 3.87 -6.42 -1.13
N LEU A 110 3.20 -7.04 -0.15
CA LEU A 110 1.75 -7.13 -0.12
C LEU A 110 1.13 -5.71 -0.05
N CYS A 111 0.12 -5.46 -0.87
CA CYS A 111 -0.66 -4.23 -0.81
C CYS A 111 -1.92 -4.42 0.08
N GLU A 112 -3.07 -3.86 -0.31
CA GLU A 112 -4.29 -3.91 0.48
C GLU A 112 -4.85 -5.35 0.61
N PHE A 113 -5.23 -5.71 1.83
CA PHE A 113 -5.86 -6.99 2.12
C PHE A 113 -7.29 -7.07 1.59
N LEU A 114 -7.71 -8.28 1.19
CA LEU A 114 -9.07 -8.53 0.72
C LEU A 114 -10.14 -8.22 1.79
N PRO A 115 -10.05 -8.70 3.05
CA PRO A 115 -11.04 -8.37 4.08
C PRO A 115 -11.21 -6.87 4.31
N SER A 116 -10.11 -6.10 4.33
CA SER A 116 -10.17 -4.63 4.46
C SER A 116 -10.67 -3.92 3.19
N ALA A 117 -10.66 -4.59 2.03
CA ALA A 117 -11.09 -4.05 0.76
C ALA A 117 -12.57 -4.32 0.44
N ILE A 118 -13.30 -5.04 1.30
CA ILE A 118 -14.71 -5.37 1.07
C ILE A 118 -15.59 -4.13 0.85
N PRO A 119 -15.45 -3.03 1.60
CA PRO A 119 -16.17 -1.80 1.29
C PRO A 119 -15.95 -1.36 -0.16
N SER A 120 -14.70 -1.28 -0.63
CA SER A 120 -14.38 -0.94 -2.02
C SER A 120 -14.99 -1.92 -3.02
N LEU A 121 -14.96 -3.22 -2.74
CA LEU A 121 -15.61 -4.23 -3.59
C LEU A 121 -17.12 -3.98 -3.71
N VAL A 122 -17.80 -3.69 -2.61
CA VAL A 122 -19.25 -3.41 -2.62
C VAL A 122 -19.54 -2.14 -3.43
N TYR A 123 -18.83 -1.05 -3.17
CA TYR A 123 -19.04 0.21 -3.91
C TYR A 123 -18.73 0.08 -5.41
N THR A 124 -17.69 -0.67 -5.79
CA THR A 124 -17.36 -0.91 -7.21
C THR A 124 -18.42 -1.75 -7.89
N LEU A 125 -18.90 -2.84 -7.26
CA LEU A 125 -20.00 -3.65 -7.80
C LEU A 125 -21.28 -2.83 -8.00
N GLN A 126 -21.65 -2.02 -7.00
CA GLN A 126 -22.82 -1.15 -7.06
C GLN A 126 -22.68 -0.10 -8.16
N THR A 127 -21.46 0.42 -8.37
CA THR A 127 -21.17 1.36 -9.46
C THR A 127 -21.30 0.69 -10.83
N VAL A 128 -20.84 -0.55 -10.98
CA VAL A 128 -20.98 -1.30 -12.24
C VAL A 128 -22.45 -1.58 -12.57
N VAL A 129 -23.27 -1.90 -11.56
CA VAL A 129 -24.70 -2.19 -11.74
C VAL A 129 -25.51 -0.93 -12.05
N HIS A 130 -25.24 0.17 -11.35
CA HIS A 130 -26.07 1.39 -11.44
C HIS A 130 -25.47 2.52 -12.29
N GLY A 131 -24.22 2.37 -12.75
CA GLY A 131 -23.43 3.40 -13.44
C GLY A 131 -22.88 4.49 -12.53
N HIS A 132 -23.57 4.82 -11.45
CA HIS A 132 -23.15 5.81 -10.46
C HIS A 132 -23.76 5.50 -9.08
N ILE A 133 -23.14 6.05 -8.03
CA ILE A 133 -23.64 5.92 -6.66
C ILE A 133 -24.40 7.20 -6.29
N THR A 134 -25.71 7.08 -6.09
CA THR A 134 -26.55 8.17 -5.55
C THR A 134 -26.36 8.27 -4.04
N GLN A 135 -26.78 9.38 -3.44
CA GLN A 135 -26.73 9.55 -1.98
C GLN A 135 -27.53 8.45 -1.25
N GLN A 136 -28.75 8.15 -1.72
CA GLN A 136 -29.60 7.11 -1.13
C GLN A 136 -28.94 5.73 -1.21
N LEU A 137 -28.30 5.41 -2.34
CA LEU A 137 -27.56 4.17 -2.50
C LEU A 137 -26.33 4.13 -1.60
N ASN A 138 -25.61 5.24 -1.45
CA ASN A 138 -24.48 5.36 -0.54
C ASN A 138 -24.86 5.06 0.92
N GLU A 139 -25.96 5.66 1.38
CA GLU A 139 -26.50 5.44 2.73
C GLU A 139 -26.89 3.96 2.93
N SER A 140 -27.58 3.37 1.94
CA SER A 140 -27.94 1.94 1.95
C SER A 140 -26.71 1.02 2.01
N ILE A 141 -25.70 1.26 1.17
CA ILE A 141 -24.45 0.48 1.16
C ILE A 141 -23.76 0.57 2.53
N SER A 142 -23.53 1.78 3.01
CA SER A 142 -22.77 2.01 4.24
C SER A 142 -23.48 1.41 5.45
N GLN A 143 -24.77 1.68 5.64
CA GLN A 143 -25.47 1.32 6.87
C GLN A 143 -26.12 -0.05 6.83
N THR A 144 -26.64 -0.48 5.68
CA THR A 144 -27.42 -1.73 5.59
C THR A 144 -26.56 -2.89 5.12
N VAL A 145 -25.73 -2.69 4.09
CA VAL A 145 -24.92 -3.76 3.50
C VAL A 145 -23.63 -3.99 4.29
N LEU A 146 -22.92 -2.91 4.61
CA LEU A 146 -21.64 -2.98 5.33
C LEU A 146 -21.80 -2.85 6.85
N GLY A 147 -22.96 -2.34 7.30
CA GLY A 147 -23.25 -2.14 8.72
C GLY A 147 -22.26 -1.21 9.42
N CYS A 148 -21.81 -0.17 8.72
CA CYS A 148 -20.85 0.81 9.21
C CYS A 148 -21.53 1.99 9.90
N THR A 149 -20.89 2.52 10.96
CA THR A 149 -21.37 3.69 11.72
C THR A 149 -21.41 4.97 10.89
N GLN A 150 -20.58 5.05 9.86
CA GLN A 150 -20.48 6.15 8.92
C GLN A 150 -19.88 5.64 7.60
N MET A 151 -19.77 6.54 6.62
CA MET A 151 -19.18 6.21 5.31
C MET A 151 -17.75 5.67 5.48
N PRO A 152 -17.43 4.50 4.91
CA PRO A 152 -16.07 3.97 4.87
C PRO A 152 -15.10 4.92 4.13
N LEU A 153 -13.80 4.73 4.34
CA LEU A 153 -12.76 5.60 3.79
C LEU A 153 -12.86 5.80 2.26
N TRP A 154 -13.26 7.02 1.87
CA TRP A 154 -13.46 7.36 0.46
C TRP A 154 -12.17 7.81 -0.22
N GLU A 155 -11.53 8.84 0.33
CA GLU A 155 -10.23 9.34 -0.13
C GLU A 155 -9.16 9.13 0.94
N ARG A 156 -7.90 9.25 0.52
CA ARG A 156 -6.78 9.35 1.45
C ARG A 156 -6.92 10.60 2.33
N SER A 157 -6.95 10.38 3.64
CA SER A 157 -6.96 11.44 4.65
C SER A 157 -5.72 11.32 5.54
N PRO A 158 -5.05 12.42 5.93
CA PRO A 158 -4.01 12.40 6.96
C PRO A 158 -4.53 12.02 8.35
N PHE A 159 -5.83 12.22 8.57
CA PHE A 159 -6.52 11.92 9.83
C PHE A 159 -7.82 11.18 9.50
N PRO A 160 -7.73 9.89 9.16
CA PRO A 160 -8.92 9.12 8.82
C PRO A 160 -9.74 8.88 10.10
N THR A 161 -11.00 9.30 10.10
CA THR A 161 -11.92 9.02 11.22
C THR A 161 -12.17 7.52 11.28
N PHE A 162 -11.98 6.92 12.45
CA PHE A 162 -12.27 5.51 12.68
C PHE A 162 -13.72 5.18 12.32
N VAL A 163 -13.91 4.08 11.58
CA VAL A 163 -15.22 3.57 11.18
C VAL A 163 -15.35 2.16 11.70
N SER A 164 -16.35 1.92 12.54
CA SER A 164 -16.71 0.55 12.94
C SER A 164 -17.77 0.01 12.00
N CYS A 165 -17.64 -1.26 11.63
CA CYS A 165 -18.51 -1.94 10.67
C CYS A 165 -18.86 -3.35 11.16
N SER A 166 -19.74 -4.04 10.45
CA SER A 166 -20.16 -5.41 10.80
C SER A 166 -20.17 -6.39 9.63
N PHE A 167 -19.58 -6.01 8.49
CA PHE A 167 -19.39 -6.93 7.37
C PHE A 167 -18.37 -8.03 7.70
N PRO A 168 -18.43 -9.21 7.04
CA PRO A 168 -17.44 -10.27 7.24
C PRO A 168 -16.03 -9.78 6.92
N GLY A 169 -15.10 -9.77 7.88
CA GLY A 169 -13.75 -9.24 7.67
C GLY A 169 -13.54 -7.80 8.13
N HIS A 170 -14.54 -7.17 8.78
CA HIS A 170 -14.42 -5.84 9.36
C HIS A 170 -13.29 -5.74 10.40
N GLU A 171 -12.91 -6.83 11.06
CA GLU A 171 -11.82 -6.85 12.03
C GLU A 171 -10.50 -6.40 11.40
N MET A 172 -10.21 -6.88 10.19
CA MET A 172 -9.03 -6.45 9.44
C MET A 172 -9.16 -5.04 8.90
N TYR A 173 -10.37 -4.60 8.55
CA TYR A 173 -10.62 -3.21 8.16
C TYR A 173 -10.30 -2.25 9.31
N GLU A 174 -10.82 -2.53 10.50
CA GLU A 174 -10.55 -1.76 11.72
C GLU A 174 -9.07 -1.84 12.12
N MET A 175 -8.39 -2.98 11.91
CA MET A 175 -6.95 -3.07 12.15
C MET A 175 -6.15 -2.11 11.27
N MET A 176 -6.58 -1.85 10.04
CA MET A 176 -5.87 -0.91 9.16
C MET A 176 -5.98 0.54 9.67
N TYR A 177 -7.09 0.92 10.33
CA TYR A 177 -7.18 2.22 11.02
C TYR A 177 -6.29 2.28 12.26
N LYS A 178 -6.21 1.19 13.03
CA LYS A 178 -5.32 1.10 14.19
C LYS A 178 -3.86 1.21 13.76
N TYR A 179 -3.48 0.56 12.66
CA TYR A 179 -2.16 0.67 12.07
C TYR A 179 -1.83 2.12 11.70
N ASP A 180 -2.70 2.79 10.94
CA ASP A 180 -2.49 4.19 10.54
C ASP A 180 -2.32 5.11 11.75
N THR A 181 -3.14 4.92 12.78
CA THR A 181 -3.05 5.66 14.05
C THR A 181 -1.71 5.42 14.75
N VAL A 182 -1.30 4.16 14.93
CA VAL A 182 -0.03 3.82 15.60
C VAL A 182 1.16 4.34 14.82
N MET A 183 1.12 4.29 13.49
CA MET A 183 2.21 4.78 12.65
C MET A 183 2.33 6.30 12.66
N ARG A 184 1.21 7.01 12.78
CA ARG A 184 1.19 8.46 12.99
C ARG A 184 1.77 8.85 14.35
N ASP A 185 1.37 8.16 15.42
CA ASP A 185 1.93 8.37 16.76
C ASP A 185 3.44 8.07 16.78
N TYR A 186 3.86 7.04 16.04
CA TYR A 186 5.27 6.72 15.80
C TYR A 186 5.99 7.88 15.10
N ASP A 187 5.46 8.40 13.99
CA ASP A 187 6.10 9.48 13.24
C ASP A 187 6.23 10.75 14.09
N GLU A 188 5.16 11.12 14.80
CA GLU A 188 5.17 12.26 15.72
C GLU A 188 6.20 12.08 16.83
N THR A 189 6.16 10.96 17.55
CA THR A 189 7.09 10.66 18.65
C THR A 189 8.52 10.60 18.18
N MET A 190 8.78 9.92 17.05
CA MET A 190 10.13 9.73 16.53
C MET A 190 10.70 10.99 15.92
N SER A 191 9.86 11.92 15.42
CA SER A 191 10.32 13.25 15.03
C SER A 191 10.98 13.99 16.19
N PHE A 192 10.42 13.88 17.41
CA PHE A 192 10.99 14.44 18.62
C PHE A 192 12.22 13.64 19.10
N VAL A 193 12.08 12.32 19.24
CA VAL A 193 13.13 11.47 19.83
C VAL A 193 14.41 11.51 19.00
N ARG A 194 14.32 11.54 17.66
CA ARG A 194 15.51 11.60 16.79
C ARG A 194 16.32 12.87 16.94
N LEU A 195 15.77 13.95 17.51
CA LEU A 195 16.52 15.18 17.81
C LEU A 195 17.47 14.99 18.99
N TYR A 196 17.06 14.21 19.99
CA TYR A 196 17.77 14.07 21.27
C TYR A 196 18.50 12.73 21.42
N VAL A 197 18.06 11.73 20.66
CA VAL A 197 18.71 10.43 20.55
C VAL A 197 19.14 10.27 19.10
N THR A 198 20.28 10.85 18.72
CA THR A 198 20.86 10.61 17.38
C THR A 198 21.75 9.37 17.38
N ASP A 199 22.20 8.93 16.20
CA ASP A 199 23.20 7.87 16.07
C ASP A 199 24.48 8.13 16.87
N ILE A 200 24.87 9.39 17.05
CA ILE A 200 26.04 9.76 17.85
C ILE A 200 25.77 9.47 19.33
N HIS A 201 24.59 9.82 19.84
CA HIS A 201 24.21 9.54 21.23
C HIS A 201 24.21 8.02 21.50
N LEU A 202 23.65 7.23 20.57
CA LEU A 202 23.65 5.76 20.64
C LEU A 202 25.07 5.18 20.66
N ARG A 203 25.97 5.67 19.80
CA ARG A 203 27.34 5.14 19.68
C ARG A 203 28.28 5.58 20.79
N GLN A 204 28.11 6.81 21.28
CA GLN A 204 29.00 7.40 22.29
C GLN A 204 28.46 7.22 23.71
N ASN A 205 27.29 6.60 23.85
CA ASN A 205 26.60 6.36 25.11
C ASN A 205 26.45 7.63 25.97
N TYR A 206 25.94 8.70 25.36
CA TYR A 206 25.86 10.02 25.96
C TYR A 206 24.49 10.64 25.66
N ILE A 207 23.81 11.17 26.67
CA ILE A 207 22.59 11.97 26.53
C ILE A 207 22.44 12.92 27.72
N HIS A 208 21.73 14.04 27.53
CA HIS A 208 21.35 14.93 28.63
C HIS A 208 20.19 14.33 29.43
N TYR A 209 20.31 14.26 30.75
CA TYR A 209 19.34 13.60 31.65
C TYR A 209 17.89 14.04 31.40
N LYS A 210 17.60 15.35 31.43
CA LYS A 210 16.25 15.88 31.14
C LYS A 210 15.69 15.46 29.78
N ARG A 211 16.55 15.36 28.75
CA ARG A 211 16.13 14.97 27.40
C ARG A 211 15.86 13.47 27.32
N ALA A 212 16.61 12.68 28.09
CA ALA A 212 16.36 11.26 28.26
C ALA A 212 15.00 11.02 28.93
N GLU A 213 14.67 11.74 30.01
CA GLU A 213 13.34 11.67 30.65
C GLU A 213 12.20 12.03 29.68
N GLU A 214 12.30 13.17 28.98
CA GLU A 214 11.31 13.60 27.98
C GLU A 214 11.14 12.60 26.82
N CYS A 215 12.20 11.88 26.45
CA CYS A 215 12.11 10.80 25.46
C CYS A 215 11.43 9.56 26.04
N LEU A 216 11.73 9.22 27.30
CA LEU A 216 11.16 8.06 27.99
C LEU A 216 9.64 8.18 28.10
N GLU A 217 9.15 9.36 28.52
CA GLU A 217 7.71 9.66 28.65
C GLU A 217 6.92 9.45 27.35
N ARG A 218 7.57 9.61 26.19
CA ARG A 218 6.95 9.40 24.87
C ARG A 218 7.14 7.99 24.33
N LEU A 219 8.32 7.39 24.54
CA LEU A 219 8.66 6.08 23.99
C LEU A 219 7.92 4.93 24.67
N ILE A 220 7.70 5.00 25.99
CA ILE A 220 6.98 3.96 26.74
C ILE A 220 5.55 3.75 26.22
N PRO A 221 4.68 4.78 26.16
CA PRO A 221 3.30 4.58 25.69
C PRO A 221 3.25 4.17 24.22
N LEU A 222 4.17 4.70 23.39
CA LEU A 222 4.28 4.29 22.00
C LEU A 222 4.64 2.81 21.86
N GLU A 223 5.68 2.33 22.56
CA GLU A 223 6.08 0.92 22.49
C GLU A 223 4.95 0.00 22.94
N ALA A 224 4.27 0.34 24.04
CA ALA A 224 3.13 -0.42 24.53
C ALA A 224 1.99 -0.49 23.49
N SER A 225 1.67 0.64 22.85
CA SER A 225 0.66 0.71 21.78
C SER A 225 1.07 -0.14 20.57
N MET A 226 2.34 -0.10 20.18
CA MET A 226 2.87 -0.89 19.07
C MET A 226 2.86 -2.40 19.36
N ILE A 227 3.20 -2.81 20.58
CA ILE A 227 3.15 -4.23 21.01
C ILE A 227 1.70 -4.72 21.04
N HIS A 228 0.78 -3.92 21.56
CA HIS A 228 -0.64 -4.26 21.56
C HIS A 228 -1.20 -4.38 20.14
N PHE A 229 -0.82 -3.47 19.23
CA PHE A 229 -1.17 -3.59 17.82
C PHE A 229 -0.63 -4.87 17.19
N LEU A 230 0.63 -5.24 17.47
CA LEU A 230 1.26 -6.44 16.93
C LEU A 230 0.44 -7.69 17.26
N ASP A 231 0.08 -7.88 18.53
CA ASP A 231 -0.73 -9.03 18.97
C ASP A 231 -2.14 -9.01 18.35
N ALA A 232 -2.83 -7.86 18.41
CA ALA A 232 -4.17 -7.71 17.84
C ALA A 232 -4.20 -7.97 16.33
N PHE A 233 -3.19 -7.48 15.60
CA PHE A 233 -3.06 -7.69 14.16
C PHE A 233 -2.82 -9.16 13.82
N GLN A 234 -1.94 -9.85 14.55
CA GLN A 234 -1.68 -11.27 14.32
C GLN A 234 -2.94 -12.11 14.52
N ASN A 235 -3.69 -11.82 15.58
CA ASN A 235 -4.96 -12.48 15.87
C ASN A 235 -5.98 -12.23 14.74
N ALA A 236 -6.19 -10.98 14.33
CA ALA A 236 -7.10 -10.65 13.23
C ALA A 236 -6.67 -11.28 11.90
N CYS A 237 -5.38 -11.27 11.58
CA CYS A 237 -4.85 -11.83 10.34
C CYS A 237 -5.04 -13.36 10.27
N SER A 238 -4.87 -14.06 11.40
CA SER A 238 -5.01 -15.53 11.48
C SER A 238 -6.41 -16.04 11.16
N LEU A 239 -7.43 -15.19 11.23
CA LEU A 239 -8.82 -15.55 10.89
C LEU A 239 -9.05 -15.68 9.38
N PHE A 240 -8.24 -15.00 8.56
CA PHE A 240 -8.48 -14.88 7.11
C PHE A 240 -7.35 -15.45 6.26
N PHE A 241 -6.15 -15.57 6.81
CA PHE A 241 -4.95 -15.86 6.03
C PHE A 241 -4.15 -17.03 6.61
N THR A 242 -3.30 -17.59 5.76
CA THR A 242 -2.27 -18.55 6.15
C THR A 242 -1.23 -17.88 7.04
N ALA A 243 -0.52 -18.70 7.82
CA ALA A 243 0.38 -18.25 8.88
C ALA A 243 1.58 -17.39 8.40
N ASP A 244 1.85 -17.35 7.10
CA ASP A 244 2.93 -16.59 6.47
C ASP A 244 2.56 -15.13 6.15
N ILE A 245 1.29 -14.84 5.84
CA ILE A 245 0.85 -13.51 5.35
C ILE A 245 1.01 -12.43 6.41
N GLY A 246 0.56 -12.70 7.64
CA GLY A 246 0.68 -11.76 8.75
C GLY A 246 2.13 -11.38 9.05
N PRO A 247 3.03 -12.37 9.29
CA PRO A 247 4.45 -12.13 9.46
C PRO A 247 5.10 -11.39 8.29
N GLU A 248 4.79 -11.75 7.03
CA GLU A 248 5.35 -11.05 5.87
C GLU A 248 4.99 -9.56 5.89
N TRP A 249 3.71 -9.25 6.10
CA TRP A 249 3.22 -7.88 6.14
C TRP A 249 3.86 -7.10 7.30
N LEU A 250 3.91 -7.69 8.50
CA LEU A 250 4.54 -7.07 9.67
C LEU A 250 6.03 -6.80 9.46
N GLN A 251 6.78 -7.74 8.88
CA GLN A 251 8.21 -7.55 8.60
C GLN A 251 8.44 -6.39 7.62
N THR A 252 7.53 -6.22 6.66
CA THR A 252 7.65 -5.19 5.62
C THR A 252 7.30 -3.80 6.16
N TYR A 253 6.20 -3.69 6.89
CA TYR A 253 5.61 -2.39 7.22
C TYR A 253 5.81 -1.95 8.68
N PHE A 254 5.97 -2.88 9.62
CA PHE A 254 5.82 -2.58 11.05
C PHE A 254 7.06 -2.87 11.90
N MET A 255 7.77 -3.97 11.63
CA MET A 255 8.84 -4.44 12.51
C MET A 255 10.05 -3.51 12.55
N ARG A 256 10.37 -2.81 11.46
CA ARG A 256 11.46 -1.84 11.46
C ARG A 256 11.16 -0.63 12.38
N PRO A 257 10.01 0.05 12.26
CA PRO A 257 9.56 1.06 13.22
C PRO A 257 9.64 0.58 14.68
N LEU A 258 9.09 -0.60 14.98
CA LEU A 258 9.08 -1.14 16.35
C LEU A 258 10.51 -1.33 16.88
N ARG A 259 11.40 -1.95 16.10
CA ARG A 259 12.81 -2.14 16.51
C ARG A 259 13.52 -0.81 16.77
N GLU A 260 13.22 0.24 16.00
CA GLU A 260 13.81 1.55 16.24
C GLU A 260 13.34 2.15 17.57
N VAL A 261 12.03 2.09 17.86
CA VAL A 261 11.47 2.52 19.15
C VAL A 261 12.13 1.78 20.30
N GLN A 262 12.20 0.46 20.21
CA GLN A 262 12.81 -0.41 21.24
C GLN A 262 14.30 -0.11 21.43
N GLN A 263 15.06 0.09 20.36
CA GLN A 263 16.48 0.42 20.45
C GLN A 263 16.71 1.71 21.23
N ARG A 264 15.88 2.73 20.96
CA ARG A 264 15.99 4.05 21.58
C ARG A 264 15.50 4.05 23.02
N LEU A 265 14.41 3.35 23.30
CA LEU A 265 13.90 3.15 24.64
C LEU A 265 14.96 2.47 25.52
N ASN A 266 15.48 1.32 25.07
CA ASN A 266 16.54 0.59 25.77
C ASN A 266 17.81 1.43 25.98
N PHE A 267 18.14 2.32 25.05
CA PHE A 267 19.24 3.26 25.22
C PHE A 267 18.96 4.25 26.35
N VAL A 268 17.83 4.96 26.28
CA VAL A 268 17.42 5.97 27.26
C VAL A 268 17.33 5.40 28.67
N GLU A 269 16.69 4.23 28.84
CA GLU A 269 16.56 3.57 30.14
C GLU A 269 17.92 3.21 30.75
N ARG A 270 18.85 2.69 29.94
CA ARG A 270 20.20 2.35 30.41
C ARG A 270 20.99 3.61 30.76
N SER A 271 20.90 4.66 29.96
CA SER A 271 21.60 5.92 30.22
C SER A 271 21.11 6.56 31.52
N LEU A 272 19.79 6.60 31.77
CA LEU A 272 19.24 7.15 33.01
C LEU A 272 19.68 6.38 34.26
N LYS A 273 19.86 5.05 34.16
CA LYS A 273 20.32 4.21 35.27
C LYS A 273 21.82 4.29 35.55
N SER A 274 22.63 4.50 34.52
CA SER A 274 24.10 4.31 34.60
C SER A 274 24.93 5.58 34.46
N GLN A 275 24.36 6.67 33.93
CA GLN A 275 25.12 7.85 33.59
C GLN A 275 25.19 8.82 34.79
N SER A 276 26.32 8.81 35.50
CA SER A 276 26.57 9.72 36.63
C SER A 276 27.17 11.07 36.22
N SER A 277 27.75 11.17 35.03
CA SER A 277 28.33 12.40 34.48
C SER A 277 28.33 12.35 32.95
N TRP A 278 28.53 13.51 32.29
CA TRP A 278 28.45 13.61 30.85
C TRP A 278 29.55 14.53 30.31
N SER A 279 30.16 14.15 29.19
CA SER A 279 31.21 14.93 28.54
C SER A 279 30.65 16.22 27.93
N GLN A 280 31.41 17.32 27.96
CA GLN A 280 30.98 18.58 27.30
C GLN A 280 30.73 18.42 25.79
N ARG A 281 31.37 17.43 25.15
CA ARG A 281 31.20 17.12 23.74
C ARG A 281 30.93 15.63 23.55
N PRO A 282 30.14 15.26 22.53
CA PRO A 282 29.79 13.85 22.30
C PRO A 282 30.97 13.02 21.79
N LEU A 283 32.00 13.62 21.19
CA LEU A 283 33.18 12.92 20.70
C LEU A 283 34.40 13.27 21.56
N SER A 284 35.30 12.29 21.74
CA SER A 284 36.59 12.50 22.40
C SER A 284 37.46 13.49 21.61
N LYS A 285 38.51 14.04 22.25
CA LYS A 285 39.42 14.99 21.58
C LYS A 285 40.24 14.35 20.45
N ASN A 286 40.39 13.03 20.43
CA ASN A 286 41.10 12.27 19.39
C ASN A 286 40.10 11.66 18.41
N THR A 287 39.58 12.47 17.49
CA THR A 287 38.74 11.99 16.38
C THR A 287 39.55 11.78 15.11
N SER A 288 39.32 10.66 14.43
CA SER A 288 39.84 10.44 13.07
C SER A 288 38.99 11.19 12.06
N ARG A 289 39.62 11.71 11.00
CA ARG A 289 38.91 12.34 9.89
C ARG A 289 37.99 11.31 9.22
N ILE A 290 36.72 11.66 9.02
CA ILE A 290 35.79 10.81 8.26
C ILE A 290 36.32 10.72 6.83
N THR A 291 36.66 9.50 6.40
CA THR A 291 37.12 9.23 5.03
C THR A 291 36.12 8.30 4.36
N VAL A 292 35.67 8.68 3.18
CA VAL A 292 34.82 7.83 2.34
C VAL A 292 35.73 7.17 1.32
N LYS A 293 35.87 5.84 1.39
CA LYS A 293 36.54 5.10 0.32
C LYS A 293 35.71 5.28 -0.96
N LYS A 294 36.30 5.91 -1.99
CA LYS A 294 35.70 5.95 -3.32
C LYS A 294 35.49 4.51 -3.79
N ARG A 295 34.29 4.22 -4.30
CA ARG A 295 34.00 2.93 -4.95
C ARG A 295 34.89 2.83 -6.19
N ASN A 296 35.83 1.89 -6.22
CA ASN A 296 36.57 1.59 -7.44
C ASN A 296 35.63 0.85 -8.39
N MET A 297 34.90 1.59 -9.23
CA MET A 297 34.06 1.01 -10.27
C MET A 297 34.87 0.89 -11.55
N THR A 298 35.47 -0.27 -11.80
CA THR A 298 35.74 -0.69 -13.19
C THR A 298 34.47 -1.35 -13.71
N MET A 299 33.78 -0.62 -14.60
CA MET A 299 32.52 -0.96 -15.26
C MET A 299 32.54 -2.35 -15.95
N ASN A 300 33.73 -2.88 -16.24
CA ASN A 300 33.95 -4.20 -16.83
C ASN A 300 33.77 -5.40 -15.87
N SER A 301 33.71 -5.19 -14.55
CA SER A 301 33.56 -6.28 -13.57
C SER A 301 32.11 -6.69 -13.33
N ILE A 302 31.16 -5.75 -13.51
CA ILE A 302 29.73 -5.99 -13.24
C ILE A 302 29.05 -6.66 -14.45
N LEU A 303 29.46 -6.33 -15.67
CA LEU A 303 28.85 -6.86 -16.90
C LEU A 303 29.26 -8.31 -17.23
N ARG A 304 30.37 -8.83 -16.70
CA ARG A 304 30.81 -10.22 -16.97
C ARG A 304 29.99 -11.29 -16.25
N ASN A 305 29.23 -10.93 -15.21
CA ASN A 305 28.43 -11.88 -14.44
C ASN A 305 26.94 -11.86 -14.79
N VAL A 306 26.51 -11.01 -15.74
CA VAL A 306 25.11 -10.93 -16.21
C VAL A 306 24.92 -11.61 -17.58
N GLN A 307 26.00 -12.13 -18.18
CA GLN A 307 25.97 -12.91 -19.44
C GLN A 307 26.25 -14.42 -19.23
N ARG A 308 25.87 -14.99 -18.08
CA ARG A 308 25.81 -16.45 -17.90
C ARG A 308 24.41 -16.90 -17.57
#